data_AF-A0A2H0P9F2-F1
#
_entry.id   AF-A0A2H0P9F2-F1
#
_cell.length_a   1.000
_cell.length_b   1.000
_cell.length_c   1.000
_cell.angle_alpha   90.00
_cell.angle_beta   90.00
_cell.angle_gamma   90.00
#
_symmetry.space_group_name_H-M   'P 1'
#
loop_
_entity.id
_entity.type
_entity.pdbx_description
1 polymer ?
#
loop_
_entity_poly.entity_id
_entity_poly.type
_entity_poly.pdbx_seq_one_letter_code
_entity_poly.pdbx_strand_id
1 'polypeptide(L)'
;MQDFYIGGVNVPAWVYVPLVYLAWVSGLTILKKAFFKSILQFAKNTKTRLDDLFVQAADFPLTLLIFTSGGAVVERFMPVPAEAELTNHFLVAFKAVSILAIVLFVDRFSRGVIAAYSEKVDILRTSGGIAQGLIRIIVMALGLLILLDSFGVSITPIIASLGIGSLAVALALQPTLENFFAGIQLVIDKPIQVGQFIKLESGDEGYVHKIGWRSTWIRMLPNNVVVLPNKNLINSQIINYYYPQRELAVLVQVGV
;
A
#
# COMPACT_ATOMS: atom_id res chain seq x y z
N MET A 1 4.43 -17.90 -46.70
CA MET A 1 5.61 -17.54 -45.87
C MET A 1 6.33 -16.43 -46.62
N GLN A 2 6.45 -15.24 -46.05
CA GLN A 2 7.26 -14.19 -46.66
C GLN A 2 8.71 -14.43 -46.27
N ASP A 3 9.52 -14.83 -47.23
CA ASP A 3 10.95 -15.05 -47.04
C ASP A 3 11.63 -13.71 -46.76
N PHE A 4 12.32 -13.62 -45.62
CA PHE A 4 13.04 -12.42 -45.22
C PHE A 4 14.44 -12.46 -45.86
N TYR A 5 14.69 -11.60 -46.85
CA TYR A 5 15.96 -11.53 -47.56
C TYR A 5 16.85 -10.44 -46.96
N ILE A 6 18.02 -10.81 -46.43
CA ILE A 6 19.08 -9.86 -46.04
C ILE A 6 20.21 -10.02 -47.07
N GLY A 7 20.50 -8.96 -47.84
CA GLY A 7 21.59 -8.98 -48.83
C GLY A 7 21.44 -10.05 -49.94
N GLY A 8 20.22 -10.49 -50.24
CA GLY A 8 19.93 -11.51 -51.27
C GLY A 8 19.93 -12.96 -50.78
N VAL A 9 20.17 -13.22 -49.49
CA VAL A 9 20.09 -14.55 -48.88
C VAL A 9 18.78 -14.70 -48.12
N ASN A 10 18.02 -15.76 -48.40
CA ASN A 10 16.82 -16.14 -47.64
C ASN A 10 17.25 -16.57 -46.23
N VAL A 11 16.84 -15.81 -45.21
CA VAL A 11 17.10 -16.14 -43.82
C VAL A 11 15.91 -16.95 -43.27
N PRO A 12 16.14 -18.19 -42.82
CA PRO A 12 15.06 -19.01 -42.27
C PRO A 12 14.44 -18.40 -41.00
N ALA A 13 13.14 -18.65 -40.78
CA ALA A 13 12.41 -18.19 -39.59
C ALA A 13 13.02 -18.63 -38.26
N TRP A 14 13.61 -19.83 -38.20
CA TRP A 14 14.31 -20.31 -37.02
C TRP A 14 15.58 -19.52 -36.68
N VAL A 15 16.12 -18.73 -37.61
CA VAL A 15 17.30 -17.86 -37.40
C VAL A 15 16.88 -16.46 -36.99
N TYR A 16 15.98 -15.82 -37.74
CA TYR A 16 15.65 -14.41 -37.48
C TYR A 16 14.73 -14.22 -36.27
N VAL A 17 13.85 -15.18 -35.95
CA VAL A 17 12.90 -15.06 -34.82
C VAL A 17 13.61 -15.00 -33.46
N PRO A 18 14.55 -15.92 -33.13
CA PRO A 18 15.33 -15.81 -31.89
C PRO A 18 16.16 -14.53 -31.84
N LEU A 19 16.70 -14.07 -32.98
CA LEU A 19 17.50 -12.86 -33.05
C LEU A 19 16.67 -11.60 -32.73
N VAL A 20 15.45 -11.52 -33.28
CA VAL A 20 14.50 -10.44 -32.97
C VAL A 20 14.06 -10.49 -31.50
N TYR A 21 13.79 -11.69 -30.96
CA TYR A 21 13.46 -11.86 -29.54
C TYR A 21 14.59 -11.38 -28.62
N LEU A 22 15.84 -11.78 -28.90
CA LEU A 22 17.01 -11.37 -28.14
C LEU A 22 17.26 -9.86 -28.26
N ALA A 23 17.09 -9.27 -29.44
CA ALA A 23 17.18 -7.83 -29.65
C ALA A 23 16.11 -7.06 -28.85
N TRP A 24 14.87 -7.58 -28.80
CA TRP A 24 13.78 -6.99 -28.03
C TRP A 24 14.06 -7.02 -26.51
N VAL A 25 14.39 -8.20 -25.99
CA VAL A 25 14.66 -8.40 -24.55
C VAL A 25 15.87 -7.58 -24.11
N SER A 26 16.96 -7.58 -24.90
CA SER A 26 18.16 -6.79 -24.59
C SER A 26 17.88 -5.29 -24.66
N GLY A 27 17.18 -4.80 -25.70
CA GLY A 27 16.80 -3.41 -25.84
C GLY A 27 15.96 -2.90 -24.67
N LEU A 28 14.90 -3.62 -24.29
CA LEU A 28 14.07 -3.25 -23.14
C LEU A 28 14.80 -3.37 -21.81
N THR A 29 15.72 -4.33 -21.65
CA THR A 29 16.53 -4.45 -20.44
C THR A 29 17.50 -3.28 -20.29
N ILE A 30 18.11 -2.83 -21.40
CA ILE A 30 18.95 -1.63 -21.42
C ILE A 30 18.11 -0.39 -21.10
N LEU A 31 16.92 -0.26 -21.70
CA LEU A 31 16.00 0.83 -21.41
C LEU A 31 15.57 0.85 -19.94
N LYS A 32 15.21 -0.31 -19.36
CA LYS A 32 14.91 -0.46 -17.93
C LYS A 32 16.07 0.02 -17.08
N LYS A 33 17.29 -0.42 -17.38
CA LYS A 33 18.50 0.00 -16.64
C LYS A 33 18.74 1.50 -16.76
N ALA A 34 18.58 2.09 -17.95
CA ALA A 34 18.72 3.52 -18.16
C ALA A 34 17.65 4.33 -17.41
N PHE A 35 16.40 3.89 -17.46
CA PHE A 35 15.27 4.50 -16.76
C PHE A 35 15.45 4.45 -15.24
N PHE A 36 15.78 3.29 -14.68
CA PHE A 36 16.03 3.16 -13.24
C PHE A 36 17.27 3.93 -12.78
N LYS A 37 18.33 3.96 -13.60
CA LYS A 37 19.48 4.81 -13.31
C LYS A 37 19.08 6.29 -13.31
N SER A 38 18.22 6.72 -14.24
CA SER A 38 17.68 8.08 -14.28
C SER A 38 16.89 8.38 -12.99
N ILE A 39 15.93 7.53 -12.61
CA ILE A 39 15.15 7.67 -11.37
C ILE A 39 16.08 7.79 -10.16
N LEU A 40 17.05 6.89 -10.01
CA LEU A 40 17.98 6.92 -8.89
C LEU A 40 18.87 8.17 -8.92
N GLN A 41 19.25 8.65 -10.10
CA GLN A 41 20.08 9.84 -10.24
C GLN A 41 19.31 11.13 -9.93
N PHE A 42 18.02 11.20 -10.26
CA PHE A 42 17.11 12.24 -9.79
C PHE A 42 16.82 12.11 -8.29
N ALA A 43 16.69 10.89 -7.77
CA ALA A 43 16.43 10.60 -6.37
C ALA A 43 17.61 10.89 -5.44
N LYS A 44 18.85 10.98 -5.94
CA LYS A 44 20.01 11.45 -5.15
C LYS A 44 19.82 12.85 -4.56
N ASN A 45 18.96 13.66 -5.16
CA ASN A 45 18.62 15.00 -4.66
C ASN A 45 17.40 14.99 -3.72
N THR A 46 16.76 13.84 -3.52
CA THR A 46 15.57 13.67 -2.67
C THR A 46 15.94 12.96 -1.37
N LYS A 47 15.39 13.41 -0.23
CA LYS A 47 15.63 12.78 1.09
C LYS A 47 14.82 11.48 1.31
N THR A 48 14.05 11.02 0.32
CA THR A 48 13.04 9.97 0.47
C THR A 48 13.57 8.58 0.11
N ARG A 49 13.55 7.65 1.08
CA ARG A 49 13.91 6.22 0.86
C ARG A 49 12.95 5.46 -0.05
N LEU A 50 11.82 6.06 -0.45
CA LEU A 50 10.76 5.40 -1.24
C LEU A 50 11.21 5.09 -2.67
N ASP A 51 12.07 5.92 -3.24
CA ASP A 51 12.52 5.80 -4.63
C ASP A 51 13.41 4.56 -4.81
N ASP A 52 14.32 4.33 -3.86
CA ASP A 52 15.16 3.13 -3.81
C ASP A 52 14.33 1.86 -3.67
N LEU A 53 13.31 1.90 -2.79
CA LEU A 53 12.40 0.78 -2.57
C LEU A 53 11.57 0.46 -3.81
N PHE A 54 11.10 1.48 -4.52
CA PHE A 54 10.36 1.31 -5.77
C PHE A 54 11.22 0.61 -6.82
N VAL A 55 12.43 1.10 -7.03
CA VAL A 55 13.37 0.53 -8.03
C VAL A 55 13.71 -0.92 -7.69
N GLN A 56 14.02 -1.21 -6.42
CA GLN A 56 14.32 -2.58 -5.98
C GLN A 56 13.10 -3.51 -6.09
N ALA A 57 11.91 -3.01 -5.78
CA ALA A 57 10.68 -3.79 -5.87
C ALA A 57 10.30 -4.09 -7.34
N ALA A 58 10.51 -3.14 -8.25
CA ALA A 58 10.10 -3.23 -9.65
C ALA A 58 11.09 -3.98 -10.55
N ASP A 59 12.36 -4.10 -10.16
CA ASP A 59 13.40 -4.70 -11.02
C ASP A 59 13.08 -6.12 -11.50
N PHE A 60 12.71 -7.01 -10.59
CA PHE A 60 12.40 -8.40 -10.92
C PHE A 60 11.05 -8.54 -11.66
N PRO A 61 9.93 -7.95 -11.20
CA PRO A 61 8.67 -7.91 -11.93
C PRO A 61 8.78 -7.40 -13.37
N LEU A 62 9.49 -6.27 -13.59
CA LEU A 62 9.66 -5.72 -14.93
C LEU A 62 10.51 -6.65 -15.81
N THR A 63 11.51 -7.31 -15.25
CA THR A 63 12.29 -8.29 -16.00
C THR A 63 11.39 -9.42 -16.50
N LEU A 64 10.53 -9.95 -15.62
CA LEU A 64 9.56 -10.99 -15.96
C LEU A 64 8.61 -10.53 -17.09
N LEU A 65 8.09 -9.30 -17.00
CA LEU A 65 7.28 -8.70 -18.07
C LEU A 65 8.03 -8.53 -19.40
N ILE A 66 9.29 -8.08 -19.36
CA ILE A 66 10.13 -7.91 -20.56
C ILE A 66 10.31 -9.26 -21.26
N PHE A 67 10.66 -10.31 -20.51
CA PHE A 67 10.82 -11.66 -21.05
C PHE A 67 9.54 -12.18 -21.70
N THR A 68 8.39 -12.01 -21.04
CA THR A 68 7.11 -12.51 -21.59
C THR A 68 6.60 -11.64 -22.74
N SER A 69 6.90 -10.33 -22.75
CA SER A 69 6.54 -9.44 -23.88
C SER A 69 7.24 -9.84 -25.18
N GLY A 70 8.43 -10.44 -25.11
CA GLY A 70 9.12 -10.94 -26.30
C GLY A 70 8.35 -12.06 -27.01
N GLY A 71 7.49 -12.82 -26.30
CA GLY A 71 6.64 -13.82 -26.94
C GLY A 71 5.61 -13.21 -27.90
N ALA A 72 5.08 -12.02 -27.59
CA ALA A 72 4.16 -11.30 -28.47
C ALA A 72 4.86 -10.81 -29.74
N VAL A 73 6.15 -10.50 -29.63
CA VAL A 73 6.99 -10.14 -30.78
C VAL A 73 7.20 -11.35 -31.68
N VAL A 74 7.52 -12.51 -31.10
CA VAL A 74 7.68 -13.77 -31.84
C VAL A 74 6.42 -14.12 -32.64
N GLU A 75 5.25 -13.99 -32.04
CA GLU A 75 3.96 -14.21 -32.70
C GLU A 75 3.73 -13.28 -33.91
N ARG A 76 4.20 -12.03 -33.84
CA ARG A 76 4.04 -11.07 -34.94
C ARG A 76 4.98 -11.33 -36.12
N PHE A 77 6.15 -11.91 -35.87
CA PHE A 77 7.17 -12.18 -36.90
C PHE A 77 7.10 -13.60 -37.47
N MET A 78 6.43 -14.51 -36.76
CA MET A 78 6.11 -15.85 -37.23
C MET A 78 4.59 -15.97 -37.24
N PRO A 79 3.90 -15.65 -38.36
CA PRO A 79 2.46 -15.86 -38.45
C PRO A 79 2.21 -17.37 -38.40
N VAL A 80 2.03 -17.87 -37.18
CA VAL A 80 1.51 -19.21 -36.92
C VAL A 80 0.18 -19.27 -37.66
N PRO A 81 -0.07 -20.29 -38.50
CA PRO A 81 -1.39 -20.45 -39.12
C PRO A 81 -2.44 -20.33 -38.03
N ALA A 82 -3.44 -19.50 -38.28
CA ALA A 82 -4.37 -18.93 -37.31
C ALA A 82 -5.29 -19.99 -36.65
N GLU A 83 -4.71 -20.93 -35.93
CA GLU A 83 -5.42 -21.67 -34.90
C GLU A 83 -5.57 -20.71 -33.74
N ALA A 84 -6.75 -20.08 -33.64
CA ALA A 84 -7.12 -19.10 -32.63
C ALA A 84 -6.80 -19.55 -31.18
N GLU A 85 -6.63 -20.86 -30.97
CA GLU A 85 -6.25 -21.44 -29.69
C GLU A 85 -4.85 -21.02 -29.24
N LEU A 86 -3.82 -21.00 -30.10
CA LEU A 86 -2.45 -20.74 -29.65
C LEU A 86 -2.24 -19.30 -29.16
N THR A 87 -2.82 -18.33 -29.88
CA THR A 87 -2.83 -16.90 -29.51
C THR A 87 -3.55 -16.67 -28.18
N ASN A 88 -4.69 -17.33 -27.96
CA ASN A 88 -5.45 -17.20 -26.72
C ASN A 88 -4.68 -17.75 -25.51
N HIS A 89 -4.02 -18.92 -25.65
CA HIS A 89 -3.18 -19.46 -24.58
C HIS A 89 -2.00 -18.53 -24.24
N PHE A 90 -1.37 -17.93 -25.25
CA PHE A 90 -0.30 -16.96 -25.03
C PHE A 90 -0.77 -15.71 -24.30
N LEU A 91 -1.92 -15.13 -24.70
CA LEU A 91 -2.51 -13.97 -24.04
C LEU A 91 -2.88 -14.24 -22.58
N VAL A 92 -3.47 -15.41 -22.29
CA VAL A 92 -3.79 -15.81 -20.91
C VAL A 92 -2.51 -15.99 -20.08
N ALA A 93 -1.47 -16.62 -20.64
CA ALA A 93 -0.18 -16.76 -19.96
C ALA A 93 0.49 -15.40 -19.70
N PHE A 94 0.45 -14.47 -20.67
CA PHE A 94 0.97 -13.11 -20.51
C PHE A 94 0.25 -12.34 -19.41
N LYS A 95 -1.08 -12.44 -19.34
CA LYS A 95 -1.89 -11.86 -18.26
C LYS A 95 -1.53 -12.46 -16.90
N ALA A 96 -1.39 -13.79 -16.80
CA ALA A 96 -1.02 -14.46 -15.56
C ALA A 96 0.35 -14.03 -15.04
N VAL A 97 1.33 -13.97 -15.94
CA VAL A 97 2.67 -13.43 -15.68
C VAL A 97 2.58 -11.97 -15.21
N SER A 98 1.76 -11.15 -15.85
CA SER A 98 1.61 -9.73 -15.49
C SER A 98 1.02 -9.55 -14.09
N ILE A 99 0.04 -10.37 -13.74
CA ILE A 99 -0.56 -10.39 -12.41
C ILE A 99 0.46 -10.83 -11.37
N LEU A 100 1.23 -11.89 -11.65
CA LEU A 100 2.32 -12.32 -10.79
C LEU A 100 3.36 -11.22 -10.61
N ALA A 101 3.74 -10.51 -11.67
CA ALA A 101 4.65 -9.37 -11.61
C ALA A 101 4.12 -8.28 -10.67
N ILE A 102 2.83 -7.92 -10.79
CA ILE A 102 2.18 -6.93 -9.91
C ILE A 102 2.16 -7.41 -8.46
N VAL A 103 1.78 -8.67 -8.20
CA VAL A 103 1.75 -9.25 -6.85
C VAL A 103 3.14 -9.17 -6.22
N LEU A 104 4.19 -9.60 -6.94
CA LEU A 104 5.56 -9.57 -6.46
C LEU A 104 6.07 -8.14 -6.26
N PHE A 105 5.71 -7.21 -7.14
CA PHE A 105 6.02 -5.79 -7.00
C PHE A 105 5.42 -5.23 -5.71
N VAL A 106 4.10 -5.36 -5.54
CA VAL A 106 3.39 -4.80 -4.38
C VAL A 106 3.87 -5.46 -3.07
N ASP A 107 4.11 -6.77 -3.08
CA ASP A 107 4.58 -7.50 -1.91
C ASP A 107 6.00 -7.08 -1.50
N ARG A 108 6.91 -6.85 -2.46
CA ARG A 108 8.26 -6.32 -2.18
C ARG A 108 8.23 -4.85 -1.76
N PHE A 109 7.45 -4.04 -2.46
CA PHE A 109 7.34 -2.61 -2.20
C PHE A 109 6.73 -2.35 -0.83
N SER A 110 5.61 -2.99 -0.51
CA SER A 110 4.93 -2.86 0.79
C SER A 110 5.82 -3.30 1.95
N ARG A 111 6.58 -4.40 1.81
CA ARG A 111 7.60 -4.79 2.81
C ARG A 111 8.64 -3.70 3.01
N GLY A 112 9.18 -3.17 1.91
CA GLY A 112 10.16 -2.10 1.94
C GLY A 112 9.64 -0.87 2.69
N VAL A 113 8.42 -0.45 2.37
CA VAL A 113 7.77 0.70 3.02
C VAL A 113 7.52 0.42 4.50
N ILE A 114 6.92 -0.72 4.85
CA ILE A 114 6.64 -1.06 6.24
C ILE A 114 7.93 -1.10 7.05
N ALA A 115 9.00 -1.70 6.53
CA ALA A 115 10.31 -1.74 7.19
C ALA A 115 10.96 -0.35 7.32
N ALA A 116 10.84 0.50 6.30
CA ALA A 116 11.43 1.84 6.34
C ALA A 116 10.75 2.79 7.34
N TYR A 117 9.47 2.57 7.65
CA TYR A 117 8.69 3.42 8.54
C TYR A 117 8.36 2.78 9.90
N SER A 118 8.62 1.49 10.12
CA SER A 118 8.37 0.81 11.40
C SER A 118 9.15 1.41 12.57
N GLU A 119 10.34 1.97 12.33
CA GLU A 119 11.13 2.65 13.37
C GLU A 119 10.51 3.99 13.80
N LYS A 120 9.77 4.65 12.90
CA LYS A 120 9.21 5.99 13.12
C LYS A 120 7.75 5.97 13.56
N VAL A 121 7.04 4.88 13.24
CA VAL A 121 5.59 4.78 13.37
C VAL A 121 5.24 3.54 14.18
N ASP A 122 4.79 3.75 15.42
CA ASP A 122 4.44 2.70 16.38
C ASP A 122 3.48 1.65 15.80
N ILE A 123 2.48 2.07 15.02
CA ILE A 123 1.49 1.15 14.43
C ILE A 123 2.12 0.21 13.38
N LEU A 124 3.08 0.68 12.61
CA LEU A 124 3.78 -0.14 11.62
C LEU A 124 4.76 -1.11 12.28
N ARG A 125 5.33 -0.73 13.44
CA ARG A 125 6.19 -1.61 14.22
C ARG A 125 5.46 -2.84 14.76
N THR A 126 4.28 -2.64 15.33
CA THR A 126 3.52 -3.71 15.99
C THR A 126 2.62 -4.47 15.02
N SER A 127 2.07 -3.79 14.01
CA SER A 127 1.05 -4.35 13.11
C SER A 127 1.51 -4.48 11.66
N GLY A 128 2.79 -4.23 11.36
CA GLY A 128 3.32 -4.27 10.00
C GLY A 128 3.10 -5.60 9.29
N GLY A 129 3.30 -6.73 9.99
CA GLY A 129 3.03 -8.06 9.42
C GLY A 129 1.57 -8.29 9.04
N ILE A 130 0.64 -7.79 9.86
CA ILE A 130 -0.81 -7.87 9.59
C ILE A 130 -1.16 -7.03 8.36
N ALA A 131 -0.66 -5.79 8.31
CA ALA A 131 -0.86 -4.91 7.16
C ALA A 131 -0.33 -5.54 5.87
N GLN A 132 0.86 -6.14 5.91
CA GLN A 132 1.45 -6.82 4.77
C GLN A 132 0.60 -8.03 4.33
N GLY A 133 0.11 -8.83 5.27
CA GLY A 133 -0.79 -9.94 4.99
C GLY A 133 -2.08 -9.49 4.30
N LEU A 134 -2.71 -8.43 4.81
CA LEU A 134 -3.93 -7.85 4.23
C LEU A 134 -3.70 -7.32 2.81
N ILE A 135 -2.62 -6.55 2.59
CA ILE A 135 -2.25 -6.06 1.25
C ILE A 135 -2.08 -7.25 0.29
N ARG A 136 -1.37 -8.30 0.72
CA ARG A 136 -1.13 -9.48 -0.10
C ARG A 136 -2.44 -10.21 -0.46
N ILE A 137 -3.34 -10.40 0.51
CA ILE A 137 -4.66 -11.02 0.28
C ILE A 137 -5.45 -10.21 -0.75
N ILE A 138 -5.52 -8.88 -0.60
CA ILE A 138 -6.27 -8.01 -1.51
C ILE A 138 -5.71 -8.10 -2.94
N VAL A 139 -4.39 -7.97 -3.10
CA VAL A 139 -3.77 -8.00 -4.44
C VAL A 139 -3.91 -9.38 -5.08
N MET A 140 -3.78 -10.47 -4.31
CA MET A 140 -4.03 -11.82 -4.81
C MET A 140 -5.49 -12.03 -5.22
N ALA A 141 -6.45 -11.53 -4.43
CA ALA A 141 -7.87 -11.62 -4.76
C ALA A 141 -8.19 -10.87 -6.06
N LEU A 142 -7.68 -9.65 -6.22
CA LEU A 142 -7.82 -8.88 -7.46
C LEU A 142 -7.17 -9.58 -8.66
N GLY A 143 -5.96 -10.11 -8.47
CA GLY A 143 -5.27 -10.88 -9.49
C GLY A 143 -6.05 -12.13 -9.92
N LEU A 144 -6.62 -12.85 -8.97
CA LEU A 144 -7.46 -14.02 -9.24
C LEU A 144 -8.72 -13.64 -10.03
N LEU A 145 -9.38 -12.52 -9.70
CA LEU A 145 -10.55 -12.05 -10.45
C LEU A 145 -10.19 -11.73 -11.91
N ILE A 146 -9.08 -11.03 -12.16
CA ILE A 146 -8.64 -10.70 -13.52
C ILE A 146 -8.30 -11.97 -14.32
N LEU A 147 -7.73 -12.99 -13.65
CA LEU A 147 -7.49 -14.29 -14.27
C LEU A 147 -8.79 -15.01 -14.63
N LEU A 148 -9.75 -15.08 -13.70
CA LEU A 148 -11.04 -15.74 -13.93
C LEU A 148 -11.81 -15.09 -15.10
N ASP A 149 -11.83 -13.77 -15.17
CA ASP A 149 -12.42 -13.02 -16.27
C ASP A 149 -11.79 -13.39 -17.62
N SER A 150 -10.47 -13.59 -17.64
CA SER A 150 -9.75 -14.01 -18.85
C SER A 150 -10.06 -15.44 -19.30
N PHE A 151 -10.58 -16.29 -18.40
CA PHE A 151 -11.11 -17.61 -18.75
C PHE A 151 -12.59 -17.58 -19.14
N GLY A 152 -13.21 -16.40 -19.25
CA GLY A 152 -14.63 -16.24 -19.56
C GLY A 152 -15.56 -16.54 -18.38
N VAL A 153 -15.01 -16.67 -17.17
CA VAL A 153 -15.83 -16.83 -15.96
C VAL A 153 -16.41 -15.47 -15.59
N SER A 154 -17.74 -15.39 -15.44
CA SER A 154 -18.39 -14.15 -15.02
C SER A 154 -17.94 -13.79 -13.60
N ILE A 155 -17.20 -12.68 -13.47
CA ILE A 155 -16.75 -12.15 -12.18
C ILE A 155 -17.82 -11.27 -11.50
N THR A 156 -18.87 -10.87 -12.22
CA THR A 156 -19.94 -9.99 -11.72
C THR A 156 -20.58 -10.52 -10.43
N PRO A 157 -20.95 -11.81 -10.30
CA PRO A 157 -21.51 -12.34 -9.05
C PRO A 157 -20.50 -12.32 -7.89
N ILE A 158 -19.22 -12.52 -8.18
CA ILE A 158 -18.16 -12.49 -7.16
C ILE A 158 -17.94 -11.07 -6.66
N ILE A 159 -17.88 -10.10 -7.57
CA ILE A 159 -17.77 -8.68 -7.21
C ILE A 159 -19.01 -8.22 -6.44
N ALA A 160 -20.22 -8.64 -6.85
CA ALA A 160 -21.45 -8.33 -6.14
C ALA A 160 -21.45 -8.86 -4.70
N SER A 161 -21.02 -10.12 -4.51
CA SER A 161 -20.92 -10.71 -3.17
C SER A 161 -19.82 -10.08 -2.31
N LEU A 162 -18.65 -9.76 -2.90
CA LEU A 162 -17.60 -8.99 -2.22
C LEU A 162 -18.06 -7.59 -1.85
N GLY A 163 -18.92 -6.95 -2.65
CA GLY A 163 -19.51 -5.65 -2.33
C GLY A 163 -20.34 -5.71 -1.04
N ILE A 164 -21.23 -6.69 -0.92
CA ILE A 164 -22.03 -6.92 0.29
C ILE A 164 -21.14 -7.33 1.47
N GLY A 165 -20.17 -8.21 1.24
CA GLY A 165 -19.20 -8.64 2.25
C GLY A 165 -18.36 -7.47 2.79
N SER A 166 -17.98 -6.54 1.93
CA SER A 166 -17.21 -5.34 2.29
C SER A 166 -18.00 -4.42 3.23
N LEU A 167 -19.33 -4.34 3.08
CA LEU A 167 -20.18 -3.59 4.00
C LEU A 167 -20.13 -4.19 5.41
N ALA A 168 -20.22 -5.52 5.54
CA ALA A 168 -20.10 -6.18 6.84
C ALA A 168 -18.74 -5.94 7.50
N VAL A 169 -17.65 -6.02 6.72
CA VAL A 169 -16.30 -5.68 7.20
C VAL A 169 -16.19 -4.22 7.61
N ALA A 170 -16.77 -3.29 6.84
CA ALA A 170 -16.77 -1.86 7.15
C ALA A 170 -17.50 -1.57 8.46
N LEU A 171 -18.68 -2.18 8.68
CA LEU A 171 -19.43 -2.06 9.93
C LEU A 171 -18.65 -2.62 11.12
N ALA A 172 -17.95 -3.75 10.95
CA ALA A 172 -17.10 -4.31 12.00
C ALA A 172 -15.88 -3.43 12.33
N LEU A 173 -15.32 -2.73 11.33
CA LEU A 173 -14.16 -1.85 11.51
C LEU A 173 -14.54 -0.42 11.94
N GLN A 174 -15.81 -0.04 11.84
CA GLN A 174 -16.30 1.30 12.18
C GLN A 174 -15.77 1.82 13.53
N PRO A 175 -15.82 1.07 14.66
CA PRO A 175 -15.33 1.59 15.94
C PRO A 175 -13.82 1.88 15.95
N THR A 176 -13.04 1.15 15.14
CA THR A 176 -11.59 1.37 15.03
C THR A 176 -11.32 2.65 14.24
N LEU A 177 -12.03 2.85 13.13
CA LEU A 177 -11.92 4.05 12.30
C LEU A 177 -12.36 5.31 13.06
N GLU A 178 -13.44 5.24 13.83
CA GLU A 178 -13.89 6.33 14.71
C GLU A 178 -12.79 6.78 15.67
N ASN A 179 -12.12 5.84 16.33
CA ASN A 179 -11.02 6.15 17.24
C ASN A 179 -9.78 6.71 16.53
N PHE A 180 -9.50 6.23 15.32
CA PHE A 180 -8.40 6.73 14.50
C PHE A 180 -8.63 8.20 14.09
N PHE A 181 -9.80 8.52 13.56
CA PHE A 181 -10.14 9.90 13.17
C PHE A 181 -10.22 10.82 14.39
N ALA A 182 -10.77 10.35 15.52
CA ALA A 182 -10.73 11.11 16.76
C ALA A 182 -9.29 11.37 17.23
N GLY A 183 -8.38 10.39 17.08
CA GLY A 183 -6.96 10.58 17.38
C GLY A 183 -6.29 11.63 16.51
N ILE A 184 -6.57 11.63 15.20
CA ILE A 184 -6.09 12.66 14.26
C ILE A 184 -6.60 14.03 14.70
N GLN A 185 -7.90 14.14 15.00
CA GLN A 185 -8.51 15.38 15.41
C GLN A 185 -7.88 15.93 16.70
N LEU A 186 -7.63 15.09 17.72
CA LEU A 186 -6.91 15.49 18.93
C LEU A 186 -5.53 16.09 18.64
N VAL A 187 -4.82 15.57 17.64
CA VAL A 187 -3.48 16.03 17.27
C VAL A 187 -3.51 17.32 16.43
N ILE A 188 -4.53 17.50 15.58
CA ILE A 188 -4.69 18.67 14.72
C ILE A 188 -5.24 19.86 15.52
N ASP A 189 -6.38 19.68 16.17
CA ASP A 189 -7.10 20.74 16.89
C ASP A 189 -6.43 21.07 18.23
N LYS A 190 -5.67 20.12 18.78
CA LYS A 190 -4.94 20.22 20.05
C LYS A 190 -5.77 20.78 21.23
N PRO A 191 -7.01 20.33 21.46
CA PRO A 191 -7.79 20.75 22.63
C PRO A 191 -7.12 20.31 23.96
N ILE A 192 -6.31 19.25 23.88
CA ILE A 192 -5.42 18.77 24.92
C ILE A 192 -4.06 18.43 24.31
N GLN A 193 -3.00 18.57 25.11
CA GLN A 193 -1.63 18.26 24.71
C GLN A 193 -0.95 17.40 25.76
N VAL A 194 0.05 16.61 25.34
CA VAL A 194 0.87 15.81 26.25
C VAL A 194 1.52 16.71 27.31
N GLY A 195 1.39 16.33 28.57
CA GLY A 195 1.88 17.09 29.73
C GLY A 195 0.87 18.06 30.35
N GLN A 196 -0.31 18.26 29.76
CA GLN A 196 -1.35 19.10 30.36
C GLN A 196 -2.16 18.35 31.42
N PHE A 197 -2.59 19.07 32.46
CA PHE A 197 -3.47 18.55 33.52
C PHE A 197 -4.93 18.77 33.12
N ILE A 198 -5.70 17.68 33.08
CA ILE A 198 -7.09 17.68 32.65
C ILE A 198 -7.98 16.93 33.64
N LYS A 199 -9.26 17.33 33.70
CA LYS A 199 -10.33 16.61 34.38
C LYS A 199 -11.31 16.06 33.35
N LEU A 200 -11.63 14.78 33.51
CA LEU A 200 -12.62 14.07 32.72
C LEU A 200 -14.01 14.24 33.33
N GLU A 201 -15.03 14.03 32.51
CA GLU A 201 -16.44 13.99 32.94
C GLU A 201 -16.70 12.92 34.01
N SER A 202 -15.92 11.82 34.03
CA SER A 202 -15.99 10.80 35.08
C SER A 202 -15.62 11.31 36.48
N GLY A 203 -15.00 12.49 36.57
CA GLY A 203 -14.41 13.03 37.79
C GLY A 203 -12.93 12.68 37.96
N ASP A 204 -12.36 11.81 37.12
CA ASP A 204 -10.94 11.49 37.15
C ASP A 204 -10.09 12.68 36.67
N GLU A 205 -8.96 12.90 37.34
CA GLU A 205 -8.04 14.01 37.06
C GLU A 205 -6.61 13.51 36.89
N GLY A 206 -5.90 14.05 35.91
CA GLY A 206 -4.53 13.61 35.64
C GLY A 206 -3.83 14.35 34.52
N TYR A 207 -2.58 13.96 34.29
CA TYR A 207 -1.73 14.49 33.23
C TYR A 207 -1.83 13.63 31.97
N VAL A 208 -2.00 14.27 30.81
CA VAL A 208 -1.96 13.58 29.51
C VAL A 208 -0.55 13.02 29.30
N HIS A 209 -0.41 11.70 29.33
CA HIS A 209 0.88 11.03 29.21
C HIS A 209 1.26 10.76 27.74
N LYS A 210 0.30 10.27 26.95
CA LYS A 210 0.48 9.98 25.52
C LYS A 210 -0.85 10.05 24.81
N ILE A 211 -0.88 10.64 23.62
CA ILE A 211 -1.99 10.55 22.67
C ILE A 211 -1.56 9.54 21.60
N GLY A 212 -2.18 8.36 21.59
CA GLY A 212 -1.95 7.32 20.59
C GLY A 212 -2.93 7.42 19.42
N TRP A 213 -2.73 6.57 18.41
CA TRP A 213 -3.59 6.55 17.22
C TRP A 213 -5.03 6.08 17.52
N ARG A 214 -5.26 5.26 18.57
CA ARG A 214 -6.58 4.76 18.96
C ARG A 214 -7.04 5.23 20.34
N SER A 215 -6.09 5.49 21.24
CA SER A 215 -6.36 5.76 22.64
C SER A 215 -5.42 6.79 23.22
N THR A 216 -5.91 7.52 24.21
CA THR A 216 -5.15 8.49 25.00
C THR A 216 -4.93 7.94 26.40
N TRP A 217 -3.69 8.06 26.88
CA TRP A 217 -3.26 7.61 28.20
C TRP A 217 -3.13 8.81 29.13
N ILE A 218 -3.85 8.79 30.25
CA ILE A 218 -3.85 9.85 31.25
C ILE A 218 -3.30 9.25 32.55
N ARG A 219 -2.20 9.81 33.05
CA ARG A 219 -1.62 9.42 34.34
C ARG A 219 -2.27 10.25 35.43
N MET A 220 -3.06 9.62 36.31
CA MET A 220 -3.66 10.33 37.43
C MET A 220 -2.66 10.61 38.55
N LEU A 221 -3.06 11.40 39.54
CA LEU A 221 -2.25 11.75 40.72
C LEU A 221 -1.75 10.52 41.52
N PRO A 222 -2.55 9.44 41.72
CA PRO A 222 -2.07 8.20 42.35
C PRO A 222 -1.12 7.36 41.48
N ASN A 223 -0.66 7.89 40.34
CA ASN A 223 0.27 7.24 39.40
C ASN A 223 -0.27 5.97 38.69
N ASN A 224 -1.58 5.74 38.71
CA ASN A 224 -2.26 4.83 37.79
C ASN A 224 -2.48 5.52 36.42
N VAL A 225 -2.68 4.72 35.36
CA VAL A 225 -2.90 5.22 34.00
C VAL A 225 -4.27 4.80 33.53
N VAL A 226 -5.11 5.77 33.17
CA VAL A 226 -6.39 5.54 32.49
C VAL A 226 -6.14 5.52 30.99
N VAL A 227 -6.71 4.53 30.31
CA VAL A 227 -6.64 4.40 28.86
C VAL A 227 -8.03 4.65 28.28
N LEU A 228 -8.23 5.79 27.65
CA LEU A 228 -9.50 6.12 27.00
C LEU A 228 -9.40 5.92 25.49
N PRO A 229 -10.40 5.30 24.85
CA PRO A 229 -10.56 5.41 23.40
C PRO A 229 -10.66 6.88 22.99
N ASN A 230 -9.97 7.29 21.93
CA ASN A 230 -9.93 8.69 21.49
C ASN A 230 -11.35 9.23 21.19
N LYS A 231 -12.24 8.38 20.65
CA LYS A 231 -13.62 8.79 20.36
C LYS A 231 -14.39 9.17 21.62
N ASN A 232 -14.17 8.44 22.72
CA ASN A 232 -14.85 8.72 23.98
C ASN A 232 -14.33 10.04 24.56
N LEU A 233 -13.04 10.32 24.43
CA LEU A 233 -12.42 11.54 24.93
C LEU A 233 -12.96 12.78 24.20
N ILE A 234 -12.99 12.78 22.86
CA ILE A 234 -13.54 13.89 22.07
C ILE A 234 -15.04 14.12 22.32
N ASN A 235 -15.81 13.05 22.54
CA ASN A 235 -17.25 13.15 22.75
C ASN A 235 -17.63 13.52 24.19
N SER A 236 -16.67 13.53 25.12
CA SER A 236 -16.89 13.85 26.54
C SER A 236 -16.52 15.31 26.84
N GLN A 237 -17.10 15.86 27.91
CA GLN A 237 -16.65 17.16 28.42
C GLN A 237 -15.27 17.00 29.10
N ILE A 238 -14.32 17.85 28.71
CA ILE A 238 -12.97 17.90 29.29
C ILE A 238 -12.73 19.30 29.85
N ILE A 239 -12.27 19.38 31.09
CA ILE A 239 -11.76 20.63 31.66
C ILE A 239 -10.23 20.58 31.56
N ASN A 240 -9.67 21.49 30.76
CA ASN A 240 -8.23 21.64 30.63
C ASN A 240 -7.75 22.79 31.51
N TYR A 241 -7.07 22.47 32.61
CA TYR A 241 -6.59 23.49 33.56
C TYR A 241 -5.39 24.28 33.05
N TYR A 242 -4.78 23.86 31.94
CA TYR A 242 -3.56 24.45 31.40
C TYR A 242 -3.81 25.26 30.13
N TYR A 243 -5.07 25.41 29.71
CA TYR A 243 -5.45 26.13 28.49
C TYR A 243 -6.56 27.17 28.78
N PRO A 244 -6.46 28.41 28.26
CA PRO A 244 -5.36 28.94 27.43
C PRO A 244 -4.10 29.30 28.23
N GLN A 245 -4.22 29.54 29.53
CA GLN A 245 -3.14 29.92 30.45
C GLN A 245 -3.25 29.10 31.74
N ARG A 246 -2.14 28.96 32.47
CA ARG A 246 -2.09 28.20 33.74
C ARG A 246 -2.53 29.06 34.93
N GLU A 247 -3.66 29.73 34.79
CA GLU A 247 -4.22 30.60 35.83
C GLU A 247 -5.56 30.01 36.29
N LEU A 248 -5.73 29.87 37.60
CA LEU A 248 -6.96 29.36 38.21
C LEU A 248 -7.56 30.46 39.08
N ALA A 249 -8.80 30.84 38.80
CA ALA A 249 -9.57 31.70 39.69
C ALA A 249 -10.13 30.86 40.85
N VAL A 250 -9.75 31.21 42.08
CA VAL A 250 -10.33 30.61 43.30
C VAL A 250 -11.28 31.62 43.92
N LEU A 251 -12.57 31.29 43.94
CA LEU A 251 -13.57 32.10 44.62
C LEU A 251 -13.47 31.82 46.13
N VAL A 252 -13.16 32.86 46.92
CA VAL A 252 -13.13 32.78 48.39
C VAL A 252 -14.39 33.44 48.93
N GLN A 253 -15.22 32.69 49.66
CA GLN A 253 -16.35 33.27 50.39
C GLN A 253 -15.83 34.00 51.63
N VAL A 254 -16.19 35.27 51.75
CA VAL A 254 -15.91 36.08 52.94
C VAL A 254 -17.24 36.30 53.65
N GLY A 255 -17.34 35.84 54.90
CA GLY A 255 -18.50 36.10 55.76
C GLY A 255 -18.37 37.46 56.45
N VAL A 256 -19.49 38.16 56.62
CA VAL A 256 -19.61 39.37 57.48
C VAL A 256 -19.99 38.93 58.88
#